data_AF-A0A1S0UCK7-F1
#
_entry.id   AF-A0A1S0UCK7-F1
#
_cell.length_a   1.000
_cell.length_b   1.000
_cell.length_c   1.000
_cell.angle_alpha   90.00
_cell.angle_beta   90.00
_cell.angle_gamma   90.00
#
_symmetry.space_group_name_H-M   'P 1'
#
loop_
_entity.id
_entity.type
_entity.pdbx_description
1 polymer ?
#
loop_
_entity_poly.entity_id
_entity_poly.type
_entity_poly.pdbx_seq_one_letter_code
_entity_poly.pdbx_strand_id
1 'polypeptide(L)'
;MAYVNVQGPNLPTLADLKNHLREEPLYLQVLEDYLRNAAHLINDLRARLERNELEAHNNIATVAVPRADLGHRASPPPTQEQLELSRELLEHEREMEQEGEDEERLVFHSLQQQQHEEREMVEPVPALVQNEEEEELAERRQ
;
A
#
# COMPACT_ATOMS: atom_id res chain seq x y z
N MET A 1 48.29 18.15 5.30
CA MET A 1 47.08 17.53 4.72
C MET A 1 45.94 17.80 5.68
N ALA A 2 45.14 18.84 5.42
CA ALA A 2 43.97 19.17 6.25
C ALA A 2 42.73 18.55 5.61
N TYR A 3 42.04 17.68 6.35
CA TYR A 3 40.78 17.10 5.90
C TYR A 3 39.71 18.19 5.92
N VAL A 4 39.27 18.63 4.73
CA VAL A 4 38.12 19.51 4.60
C VAL A 4 36.89 18.64 4.77
N ASN A 5 36.20 18.79 5.90
CA ASN A 5 34.95 18.11 6.16
C ASN A 5 33.86 18.79 5.32
N VAL A 6 33.55 18.21 4.16
CA VAL A 6 32.50 18.73 3.27
C VAL A 6 31.16 18.30 3.86
N GLN A 7 30.55 19.18 4.65
CA GLN A 7 29.24 18.94 5.22
C GLN A 7 28.21 18.90 4.08
N GLY A 8 27.68 17.71 3.82
CA GLY A 8 26.66 17.49 2.77
C GLY A 8 25.35 18.23 3.08
N PRO A 9 24.44 18.33 2.09
CA PRO A 9 23.16 19.01 2.27
C PRO A 9 22.41 18.40 3.47
N ASN A 10 21.94 19.27 4.37
CA ASN A 10 21.11 18.83 5.50
C ASN A 10 19.84 18.19 4.96
N LEU A 11 19.71 16.87 5.16
CA LEU A 11 18.50 16.15 4.80
C LEU A 11 17.36 16.56 5.75
N PRO A 12 16.13 16.74 5.23
CA PRO A 12 14.99 17.02 6.07
C PRO A 12 14.85 15.90 7.11
N THR A 13 14.74 16.32 8.36
CA THR A 13 14.61 15.44 9.51
C THR A 13 13.14 15.07 9.73
N LEU A 14 12.90 14.06 10.56
CA LEU A 14 11.53 13.74 11.01
C LEU A 14 10.85 14.93 11.70
N ALA A 15 11.62 15.82 12.34
CA ALA A 15 11.09 17.04 12.93
C ALA A 15 10.60 18.03 11.85
N ASP A 16 11.33 18.15 10.74
CA ASP A 16 10.96 19.00 9.61
C ASP A 16 9.67 18.51 8.96
N LEU A 17 9.52 17.18 8.78
CA LEU A 17 8.28 16.58 8.30
C LEU A 17 7.10 16.84 9.25
N LYS A 18 7.31 16.66 10.56
CA LYS A 18 6.26 16.90 11.57
C LYS A 18 5.85 18.37 11.62
N ASN A 19 6.78 19.30 11.42
CA ASN A 19 6.48 20.72 11.36
C ASN A 19 5.74 21.07 10.07
N HIS A 20 6.17 20.52 8.93
CA HIS A 20 5.48 20.69 7.66
C HIS A 20 4.02 20.20 7.70
N LEU A 21 3.78 19.02 8.31
CA LEU A 21 2.42 18.50 8.51
C LEU A 21 1.57 19.31 9.50
N ARG A 22 2.19 20.12 10.37
CA ARG A 22 1.46 21.11 11.19
C ARG A 22 1.09 22.35 10.40
N GLU A 23 1.87 22.69 9.38
CA GLU A 23 1.63 23.84 8.51
C GLU A 23 0.66 23.55 7.37
N GLU A 24 0.40 22.28 7.06
CA GLU A 24 -0.64 21.83 6.12
C GLU A 24 -1.90 21.30 6.86
N PRO A 25 -2.78 22.18 7.39
CA PRO A 25 -3.96 21.79 8.15
C PRO A 25 -4.96 20.96 7.33
N LEU A 26 -4.90 21.06 5.99
CA LEU A 26 -5.76 20.31 5.10
C LEU A 26 -5.48 18.80 5.15
N TYR A 27 -4.22 18.38 5.33
CA TYR A 27 -3.88 16.96 5.45
C TYR A 27 -4.49 16.36 6.73
N LEU A 28 -4.43 17.10 7.84
CA LEU A 28 -5.02 16.68 9.11
C LEU A 28 -6.53 16.59 9.04
N GLN A 29 -7.19 17.55 8.38
CA GLN A 29 -8.64 17.56 8.21
C GLN A 29 -9.11 16.39 7.32
N VAL A 30 -8.45 16.16 6.19
CA VAL A 30 -8.78 15.04 5.30
C VAL A 30 -8.57 13.69 6.01
N LEU A 31 -7.49 13.56 6.80
CA LEU A 31 -7.23 12.36 7.59
C LEU A 31 -8.29 12.16 8.68
N GLU A 32 -8.69 13.23 9.37
CA GLU A 32 -9.75 13.18 10.38
C GLU A 32 -11.09 12.75 9.77
N ASP A 33 -11.47 13.34 8.63
CA ASP A 33 -12.68 12.99 7.90
C ASP A 33 -12.67 11.51 7.45
N TYR A 34 -11.51 11.03 6.95
CA TYR A 34 -11.36 9.64 6.56
C TYR A 34 -11.53 8.68 7.74
N LEU A 35 -10.86 8.96 8.87
CA LEU A 35 -10.96 8.15 10.08
C LEU A 35 -12.38 8.15 10.64
N ARG A 36 -13.06 9.30 10.59
CA ARG A 36 -14.45 9.43 11.03
C ARG A 36 -15.40 8.61 10.15
N ASN A 37 -15.23 8.68 8.84
CA ASN A 37 -16.01 7.88 7.89
C ASN A 37 -15.78 6.37 8.09
N ALA A 38 -14.52 5.95 8.26
CA ALA A 38 -14.20 4.56 8.54
C ALA A 38 -14.86 4.07 9.84
N ALA A 39 -14.80 4.87 10.91
CA ALA A 39 -15.45 4.54 12.18
C ALA A 39 -16.97 4.41 12.04
N HIS A 40 -17.61 5.31 11.28
CA HIS A 40 -19.05 5.21 10.99
C HIS A 40 -19.41 3.93 10.24
N LEU A 41 -18.66 3.61 9.18
CA LEU A 41 -18.89 2.38 8.41
C LEU A 41 -18.75 1.12 9.28
N ILE A 42 -17.70 1.06 10.11
CA ILE A 42 -17.48 -0.09 11.02
C ILE A 42 -18.66 -0.24 11.99
N ASN A 43 -19.15 0.85 12.55
CA ASN A 43 -20.29 0.83 13.48
C ASN A 43 -21.58 0.38 12.79
N ASP A 44 -21.85 0.87 11.58
CA ASP A 44 -23.03 0.48 10.80
C ASP A 44 -22.99 -1.02 10.44
N LEU A 45 -21.83 -1.52 10.03
CA LEU A 45 -21.63 -2.93 9.73
C LEU A 45 -21.81 -3.80 10.99
N ARG A 46 -21.25 -3.37 12.12
CA ARG A 46 -21.45 -4.07 13.41
C ARG A 46 -22.94 -4.11 13.79
N ALA A 47 -23.64 -2.98 13.71
CA ALA A 47 -25.07 -2.91 14.03
C ALA A 47 -25.91 -3.83 13.11
N ARG A 48 -25.57 -3.90 11.82
CA ARG A 48 -26.22 -4.82 10.88
C ARG A 48 -25.95 -6.29 11.21
N LEU A 49 -24.73 -6.63 11.59
CA LEU A 49 -24.37 -7.99 12.01
C LEU A 49 -25.11 -8.40 13.28
N GLU A 50 -25.08 -7.57 14.32
CA GLU A 50 -25.81 -7.82 15.58
C GLU A 50 -27.32 -7.99 15.34
N ARG A 51 -27.90 -7.14 14.47
CA ARG A 51 -29.30 -7.25 14.10
C ARG A 51 -29.60 -8.56 13.36
N ASN A 52 -28.76 -8.94 12.39
CA ASN A 52 -28.93 -10.19 11.64
C ASN A 52 -28.80 -11.43 12.55
N GLU A 53 -27.88 -11.40 13.52
CA GLU A 53 -27.72 -12.46 14.51
C GLU A 53 -28.96 -12.56 15.41
N LEU A 54 -29.47 -11.42 15.90
CA LEU A 54 -30.70 -11.37 16.69
C LEU A 54 -31.92 -11.84 15.89
N GLU A 55 -32.05 -11.45 14.62
CA GLU A 55 -33.12 -11.91 13.72
C GLU A 55 -32.99 -13.40 13.40
N ALA A 56 -31.78 -13.93 13.21
CA ALA A 56 -31.55 -15.37 13.06
C ALA A 56 -31.99 -16.16 14.31
N HIS A 57 -31.74 -15.63 15.51
CA HIS A 57 -32.19 -16.24 16.76
C HIS A 57 -33.71 -16.12 16.99
N ASN A 58 -34.34 -15.03 16.54
CA ASN A 58 -35.79 -14.82 16.69
C ASN A 58 -36.63 -15.59 15.64
N ASN A 59 -36.07 -15.87 14.45
CA ASN A 59 -36.72 -16.69 13.43
C ASN A 59 -36.66 -18.20 13.74
N ILE A 60 -35.92 -18.62 14.76
CA ILE A 60 -36.01 -19.97 15.32
C ILE A 60 -37.19 -19.99 16.29
N ALA A 61 -38.40 -20.04 15.71
CA ALA A 61 -39.59 -20.46 16.44
C ALA A 61 -39.34 -21.88 16.95
N THR A 62 -38.92 -22.00 18.20
CA THR A 62 -38.95 -23.19 19.08
C THR A 62 -39.09 -24.52 18.35
N VAL A 63 -38.18 -24.83 17.42
CA VAL A 63 -38.05 -26.19 16.93
C VAL A 63 -37.38 -26.90 18.09
N ALA A 64 -38.18 -27.60 18.88
CA ALA A 64 -37.68 -28.55 19.86
C ALA A 64 -36.90 -29.61 19.09
N VAL A 65 -35.62 -29.33 18.86
CA VAL A 65 -34.65 -30.32 18.40
C VAL A 65 -34.62 -31.34 19.53
N PRO A 66 -35.02 -32.61 19.30
CA PRO A 66 -34.76 -33.66 20.25
C PRO A 66 -33.27 -33.59 20.53
N ARG A 67 -32.87 -33.40 21.79
CA ARG A 67 -31.46 -33.40 22.18
C ARG A 67 -30.89 -34.78 21.83
N ALA A 68 -30.44 -34.94 20.59
CA ALA A 68 -29.63 -36.05 20.18
C ALA A 68 -28.38 -35.96 21.04
N ASP A 69 -28.11 -37.04 21.75
CA ASP A 69 -26.98 -37.19 22.65
C ASP A 69 -25.74 -36.51 22.09
N LEU A 70 -25.21 -35.54 22.84
CA LEU A 70 -23.89 -34.95 22.65
C LEU A 70 -22.79 -35.98 23.03
N GLY A 71 -22.96 -37.24 22.66
CA GLY A 71 -21.84 -38.15 22.56
C GLY A 71 -20.98 -37.64 21.43
N HIS A 72 -19.71 -37.34 21.71
CA HIS A 72 -18.70 -37.03 20.69
C HIS A 72 -18.57 -38.20 19.72
N ARG A 73 -19.46 -38.24 18.73
CA ARG A 73 -19.33 -39.11 17.59
C ARG A 73 -18.34 -38.42 16.68
N ALA A 74 -17.15 -39.02 16.53
CA ALA A 74 -16.20 -38.58 15.52
C ALA A 74 -16.93 -38.47 14.18
N SER A 75 -16.76 -37.34 13.49
CA SER A 75 -17.28 -37.17 12.15
C SER A 75 -16.76 -38.31 11.26
N PRO A 76 -17.59 -38.90 10.40
CA PRO A 76 -17.09 -39.86 9.43
C PRO A 76 -15.97 -39.19 8.60
N PRO A 77 -14.94 -39.95 8.20
CA PRO A 77 -13.87 -39.41 7.36
C PRO A 77 -14.48 -38.84 6.06
N PRO A 78 -13.89 -37.75 5.52
CA PRO A 78 -14.37 -37.15 4.29
C PRO A 78 -14.37 -38.18 3.14
N THR A 79 -15.37 -38.08 2.28
CA THR A 79 -15.46 -38.95 1.10
C THR A 79 -14.41 -38.56 0.05
N GLN A 80 -14.12 -39.48 -0.87
CA GLN A 80 -13.18 -39.21 -1.96
C GLN A 80 -13.60 -38.00 -2.81
N GLU A 81 -14.89 -37.87 -3.11
CA GLU A 81 -15.44 -36.72 -3.85
C GLU A 81 -15.24 -35.41 -3.08
N GLN A 82 -15.39 -35.40 -1.76
CA GLN A 82 -15.14 -34.21 -0.93
C GLN A 82 -13.66 -33.81 -0.94
N LEU A 83 -12.76 -34.80 -0.94
CA LEU A 83 -11.32 -34.55 -1.04
C LEU A 83 -10.95 -34.00 -2.42
N GLU A 84 -11.55 -34.53 -3.48
CA GLU A 84 -11.32 -34.08 -4.86
C GLU A 84 -11.80 -32.64 -5.06
N LEU A 85 -13.00 -32.30 -4.58
CA LEU A 85 -13.52 -30.92 -4.58
C LEU A 85 -12.62 -29.98 -3.78
N SER A 86 -12.11 -30.42 -2.62
CA SER A 86 -11.20 -29.60 -1.82
C SER A 86 -9.87 -29.36 -2.51
N ARG A 87 -9.39 -30.35 -3.28
CA ARG A 87 -8.15 -30.26 -4.06
C ARG A 87 -8.31 -29.29 -5.23
N GLU A 88 -9.40 -29.42 -5.99
CA GLU A 88 -9.71 -28.52 -7.11
C GLU A 88 -9.84 -27.07 -6.65
N LEU A 89 -10.50 -26.84 -5.52
CA LEU A 89 -10.68 -25.48 -4.98
C LEU A 89 -9.33 -24.86 -4.55
N LEU A 90 -8.44 -25.64 -3.94
CA LEU A 90 -7.08 -25.19 -3.60
C LEU A 90 -6.20 -24.97 -4.84
N GLU A 91 -6.35 -25.78 -5.88
CA GLU A 91 -5.64 -25.58 -7.15
C GLU A 91 -6.09 -24.28 -7.82
N HIS A 92 -7.40 -24.01 -7.85
CA HIS A 92 -7.94 -22.75 -8.37
C HIS A 92 -7.48 -21.53 -7.56
N GLU A 93 -7.45 -21.60 -6.23
CA GLU A 93 -6.93 -20.50 -5.39
C GLU A 93 -5.46 -20.18 -5.72
N ARG A 94 -4.63 -21.22 -5.89
CA ARG A 94 -3.23 -21.07 -6.28
C ARG A 94 -3.06 -20.47 -7.68
N GLU A 95 -3.91 -20.82 -8.63
CA GLU A 95 -3.90 -20.23 -9.97
C GLU A 95 -4.21 -18.74 -9.94
N MET A 96 -5.20 -18.34 -9.15
CA MET A 96 -5.56 -16.93 -8.95
C MET A 96 -4.44 -16.13 -8.28
N GLU A 97 -3.77 -16.70 -7.28
CA GLU A 97 -2.60 -16.07 -6.65
C GLU A 97 -1.48 -15.86 -7.66
N GLN A 98 -1.21 -16.88 -8.49
CA GLN A 98 -0.14 -16.82 -9.48
C GLN A 98 -0.44 -15.80 -10.60
N GLU A 99 -1.69 -15.71 -11.06
CA GLU A 99 -2.12 -14.68 -12.01
C GLU A 99 -1.94 -13.26 -11.43
N GLY A 100 -2.30 -13.07 -10.16
CA GLY A 100 -2.07 -11.79 -9.47
C GLY A 100 -0.59 -11.42 -9.36
N GLU A 101 0.27 -12.38 -9.02
CA GLU A 101 1.73 -12.17 -8.99
C GLU A 101 2.29 -11.79 -10.37
N ASP A 102 1.81 -12.44 -11.44
CA ASP A 102 2.23 -12.16 -12.81
C ASP A 102 1.77 -10.76 -13.28
N GLU A 103 0.53 -10.36 -12.95
CA GLU A 103 0.03 -9.01 -13.20
C GLU A 103 0.85 -7.95 -12.46
N GLU A 104 1.16 -8.16 -11.18
CA GLU A 104 1.99 -7.23 -10.39
C GLU A 104 3.38 -7.05 -11.01
N ARG A 105 4.00 -8.14 -11.48
CA ARG A 105 5.31 -8.10 -12.16
C ARG A 105 5.22 -7.32 -13.48
N LEU A 106 4.15 -7.49 -14.24
CA LEU A 106 3.91 -6.74 -15.48
C LEU A 106 3.77 -5.24 -15.20
N VAL A 107 2.95 -4.88 -14.21
CA VAL A 107 2.69 -3.49 -13.81
C VAL A 107 3.98 -2.84 -13.34
N PHE A 108 4.78 -3.51 -12.51
CA PHE A 108 6.05 -2.99 -12.02
C PHE A 108 7.06 -2.75 -13.16
N HIS A 109 7.15 -3.68 -14.12
CA HIS A 109 8.03 -3.55 -15.28
C HIS A 109 7.61 -2.39 -16.21
N SER A 110 6.30 -2.19 -16.41
CA SER A 110 5.78 -1.04 -17.16
C SER A 110 6.05 0.30 -16.46
N LEU A 111 5.87 0.37 -15.14
CA LEU A 111 6.21 1.55 -14.33
C LEU A 111 7.70 1.88 -14.41
N GLN A 112 8.57 0.87 -14.36
CA GLN A 112 10.00 1.06 -14.46
C GLN A 112 10.43 1.59 -15.85
N GLN A 113 9.83 1.08 -16.93
CA GLN A 113 10.07 1.58 -18.28
C GLN A 113 9.62 3.03 -18.46
N GLN A 114 8.42 3.39 -17.97
CA GLN A 114 7.94 4.77 -18.03
C GLN A 114 8.87 5.75 -17.31
N GLN A 115 9.39 5.38 -16.13
CA GLN A 115 10.37 6.20 -15.43
C GLN A 115 11.70 6.35 -16.19
N HIS A 116 12.08 5.34 -16.98
CA HIS A 116 13.29 5.42 -17.79
C HIS A 116 13.08 6.33 -19.01
N GLU A 117 11.98 6.16 -19.74
CA GLU A 117 11.59 7.02 -20.87
C GLU A 117 11.43 8.49 -20.44
N GLU A 118 10.82 8.75 -19.28
CA GLU A 118 10.66 10.10 -18.74
C GLU A 118 12.01 10.75 -18.39
N ARG A 119 13.00 9.96 -17.95
CA ARG A 119 14.37 10.44 -17.73
C ARG A 119 15.15 10.64 -19.03
N GLU A 120 14.91 9.83 -20.06
CA GLU A 120 15.57 9.94 -21.37
C GLU A 120 15.06 11.14 -22.18
N MET A 121 13.80 11.54 -21.98
CA MET A 121 13.17 12.72 -22.57
C MET A 121 13.65 14.06 -21.97
N VAL A 122 14.41 14.03 -20.87
CA VAL A 122 15.12 15.20 -20.32
C VAL A 122 16.53 15.17 -20.90
N GLU A 123 16.75 15.92 -21.99
CA GLU A 123 18.07 16.09 -22.60
C GLU A 123 19.09 16.50 -21.52
N PRO A 124 20.21 15.77 -21.34
CA PRO A 124 21.23 16.18 -20.39
C PRO A 124 21.84 17.49 -20.90
N VAL A 125 21.57 18.59 -20.20
CA VAL A 125 22.15 19.90 -20.48
C VAL A 125 23.67 19.74 -20.59
N PRO A 126 24.29 19.97 -21.76
CA PRO A 126 25.74 19.94 -21.87
C PRO A 126 26.27 21.11 -21.03
N ALA A 127 27.15 20.83 -20.08
CA ALA A 127 27.91 21.87 -19.40
C ALA A 127 28.73 22.61 -20.46
N LEU A 128 28.28 23.81 -20.84
CA LEU A 128 28.99 24.71 -21.73
C LEU A 128 30.34 25.05 -21.09
N VAL A 129 31.40 24.41 -21.58
CA VAL A 129 32.77 24.88 -21.42
C VAL A 129 32.89 26.15 -22.26
N GLN A 130 32.62 27.30 -21.66
CA GLN A 130 32.97 28.60 -22.25
C GLN A 130 34.46 28.86 -21.99
N ASN A 131 35.27 28.58 -23.01
CA ASN A 131 36.50 29.33 -23.27
C ASN A 131 36.12 30.68 -23.91
N GLU A 132 37.08 31.61 -23.90
CA GLU A 132 37.02 33.03 -24.33
C GLU A 132 36.59 33.92 -23.15
N GLU A 133 37.43 34.80 -22.59
CA GLU A 133 38.11 35.88 -23.30
C GLU A 133 39.58 36.07 -22.87
N GLU A 134 40.38 36.21 -23.93
CA GLU A 134 41.76 36.66 -24.00
C GLU A 134 41.85 38.17 -23.67
N GLU A 135 42.96 38.57 -23.05
CA GLU A 135 43.59 39.88 -23.27
C GLU A 135 42.86 41.17 -22.84
N GLU A 136 42.99 41.58 -21.58
CA GLU A 136 43.23 43.00 -21.25
C GLU A 136 43.90 43.14 -19.87
N LEU A 137 44.67 44.22 -19.66
CA LEU A 137 45.52 44.59 -18.50
C LEU A 137 47.04 44.41 -18.67
N ALA A 138 47.55 44.78 -19.85
CA ALA A 138 48.65 45.75 -19.84
C ALA A 138 48.06 47.15 -19.64
N GLU A 139 48.78 48.01 -18.92
CA GLU A 139 48.56 49.46 -18.81
C GLU A 139 47.66 49.96 -17.65
N ARG A 140 48.23 49.96 -16.44
CA ARG A 140 48.17 51.17 -15.60
C ARG A 140 49.48 51.37 -14.86
N ARG A 141 50.40 52.07 -15.54
CA ARG A 141 51.40 52.91 -14.88
C ARG A 141 50.66 53.96 -14.05
N GLN A 142 50.89 53.97 -12.74
CA GLN A 142 51.05 55.17 -11.92
C GLN A 142 51.88 54.79 -10.69
#